data_AF-A0A6I1VZE5-F1
#
_entry.id   AF-A0A6I1VZE5-F1
#
_cell.length_a   1.000
_cell.length_b   1.000
_cell.length_c   1.000
_cell.angle_alpha   90.00
_cell.angle_beta   90.00
_cell.angle_gamma   90.00
#
_symmetry.space_group_name_H-M   'P 1'
#
loop_
_entity.id
_entity.type
_entity.pdbx_description
1 polymer ?
#
loop_
_entity_poly.entity_id
_entity_poly.type
_entity_poly.pdbx_seq_one_letter_code
_entity_poly.pdbx_strand_id
1 'polypeptide(L)'
;KALGARLQSAQAAAAQMQVNTAHTVREAAEALRWRIGLSLALVGLGVLLLLAVVLGRRVVSKLLLLNAALNDLAADEGDLTKRVGLNSKDEIGDMAAAVDRFVDKLQPIVREAGDVAQRTGVEIGVMTMRNAGADAAAQL
;
A
#
# COMPACT_ATOMS: atom_id res chain seq x y z
N LYS A 1 -81.19 20.10 -26.16
CA LYS A 1 -80.01 20.05 -27.06
C LYS A 1 -78.77 20.71 -26.44
N ALA A 2 -78.85 21.95 -25.92
CA ALA A 2 -77.69 22.65 -25.33
C ALA A 2 -77.04 21.95 -24.11
N LEU A 3 -77.83 21.31 -23.24
CA LEU A 3 -77.31 20.61 -22.06
C LEU A 3 -76.42 19.41 -22.42
N GLY A 4 -76.82 18.62 -23.43
CA GLY A 4 -76.03 17.46 -23.90
C GLY A 4 -74.69 17.87 -24.53
N ALA A 5 -74.65 18.97 -25.28
CA ALA A 5 -73.41 19.52 -25.82
C ALA A 5 -72.44 20.02 -24.73
N ARG A 6 -72.98 20.59 -23.63
CA ARG A 6 -72.18 20.99 -22.46
C ARG A 6 -71.63 19.80 -21.68
N LEU A 7 -72.40 18.72 -21.54
CA LEU A 7 -71.92 17.48 -20.90
C LEU A 7 -70.84 16.79 -21.73
N GLN A 8 -71.01 16.70 -23.06
CA GLN A 8 -69.98 16.13 -23.96
C GLN A 8 -68.67 16.93 -23.92
N SER A 9 -68.75 18.27 -23.95
CA SER A 9 -67.55 19.10 -23.87
C SER A 9 -66.86 19.02 -22.50
N ALA A 10 -67.62 18.98 -21.41
CA ALA A 10 -67.07 18.77 -20.07
C ALA A 10 -66.39 17.38 -19.93
N GLN A 11 -67.00 16.34 -20.50
CA GLN A 11 -66.44 14.98 -20.49
C GLN A 11 -65.17 14.87 -21.35
N ALA A 12 -65.14 15.51 -22.52
CA ALA A 12 -63.96 15.59 -23.36
C ALA A 12 -62.81 16.36 -22.70
N ALA A 13 -63.11 17.48 -22.03
CA ALA A 13 -62.13 18.23 -21.26
C ALA A 13 -61.56 17.40 -20.10
N ALA A 14 -62.41 16.68 -19.36
CA ALA A 14 -61.97 15.80 -18.28
C ALA A 14 -61.07 14.65 -18.79
N ALA A 15 -61.43 14.00 -19.90
CA ALA A 15 -60.62 12.96 -20.53
C ALA A 15 -59.26 13.50 -21.00
N GLN A 16 -59.24 14.68 -21.62
CA GLN A 16 -58.01 15.33 -22.07
C GLN A 16 -57.11 15.72 -20.89
N MET A 17 -57.68 16.26 -19.80
CA MET A 17 -56.92 16.58 -18.59
C MET A 17 -56.32 15.31 -17.96
N GLN A 18 -57.02 14.19 -18.00
CA GLN A 18 -56.53 12.92 -17.48
C GLN A 18 -55.34 12.39 -18.30
N VAL A 19 -55.40 12.50 -19.63
CA VAL A 19 -54.28 12.15 -20.53
C VAL A 19 -53.09 13.07 -20.35
N ASN A 20 -53.32 14.39 -20.32
CA ASN A 20 -52.26 15.39 -20.14
C ASN A 20 -51.57 15.20 -18.78
N THR A 21 -52.32 14.97 -17.71
CA THR A 21 -51.77 14.74 -16.36
C THR A 21 -50.95 13.45 -16.31
N ALA A 22 -51.44 12.36 -16.92
CA ALA A 22 -50.70 11.10 -16.97
C ALA A 22 -49.37 11.22 -17.74
N HIS A 23 -49.36 12.01 -18.82
CA HIS A 23 -48.14 12.29 -19.59
C HIS A 23 -47.12 13.06 -18.77
N THR A 24 -47.52 14.18 -18.15
CA THR A 24 -46.63 15.02 -17.34
C THR A 24 -46.05 14.28 -16.14
N VAL A 25 -46.83 13.38 -15.53
CA VAL A 25 -46.36 12.55 -14.41
C VAL A 25 -45.33 11.52 -14.88
N ARG A 26 -45.55 10.87 -16.04
CA ARG A 26 -44.60 9.90 -16.60
C ARG A 26 -43.26 10.56 -16.97
N GLU A 27 -43.30 11.71 -17.63
CA GLU A 27 -42.09 12.47 -17.97
C GLU A 27 -41.32 12.90 -16.72
N ALA A 28 -42.01 13.41 -15.70
CA ALA A 28 -41.40 13.76 -14.43
C ALA A 28 -40.78 12.55 -13.72
N ALA A 29 -41.45 11.40 -13.76
CA ALA A 29 -40.97 10.16 -13.16
C ALA A 29 -39.70 9.63 -13.86
N GLU A 30 -39.64 9.69 -15.19
CA GLU A 30 -38.44 9.29 -15.95
C GLU A 30 -37.25 10.21 -15.65
N ALA A 31 -37.47 11.53 -15.65
CA ALA A 31 -36.44 12.49 -15.31
C ALA A 31 -35.91 12.29 -13.88
N LEU A 32 -36.80 12.03 -12.91
CA LEU A 32 -36.42 11.76 -11.52
C LEU A 32 -35.62 10.46 -11.41
N ARG A 33 -36.06 9.39 -12.08
CA ARG A 33 -35.38 8.09 -12.10
C ARG A 33 -33.96 8.21 -12.66
N TRP A 34 -33.76 8.96 -13.74
CA TRP A 34 -32.43 9.19 -14.31
C TRP A 34 -31.52 9.98 -13.37
N ARG A 35 -32.04 11.05 -12.74
CA ARG A 35 -31.29 11.85 -11.77
C ARG A 35 -30.86 11.03 -10.55
N ILE A 36 -31.77 10.22 -10.01
CA ILE A 36 -31.46 9.31 -8.90
C ILE A 36 -30.40 8.31 -9.34
N GLY A 37 -30.56 7.68 -10.51
CA GLY A 37 -29.59 6.72 -11.05
C GLY A 37 -28.18 7.32 -11.20
N LEU A 38 -28.08 8.51 -11.80
CA LEU A 38 -26.81 9.23 -11.93
C LEU A 38 -26.20 9.59 -10.57
N SER A 39 -27.01 10.09 -9.63
CA SER A 39 -26.52 10.47 -8.31
C SER A 39 -25.96 9.27 -7.54
N LEU A 40 -26.64 8.13 -7.59
CA LEU A 40 -26.18 6.88 -6.98
C LEU A 40 -24.92 6.36 -7.65
N ALA A 41 -24.83 6.43 -8.98
CA ALA A 41 -23.64 6.02 -9.72
C ALA A 41 -22.41 6.88 -9.34
N LEU A 42 -22.59 8.20 -9.25
CA LEU A 42 -21.52 9.12 -8.86
C LEU A 42 -21.07 8.90 -7.41
N VAL A 43 -22.01 8.73 -6.48
CA VAL A 43 -21.70 8.43 -5.07
C VAL A 43 -20.98 7.08 -4.97
N GLY A 44 -21.48 6.05 -5.65
CA GLY A 44 -20.86 4.73 -5.67
C GLY A 44 -19.43 4.77 -6.21
N LEU A 45 -19.21 5.46 -7.33
CA LEU A 45 -17.87 5.67 -7.88
C LEU A 45 -16.96 6.44 -6.91
N GLY A 46 -17.48 7.48 -6.27
CA GLY A 46 -16.75 8.27 -5.28
C GLY A 46 -16.30 7.42 -4.09
N VAL A 47 -17.17 6.57 -3.55
CA VAL A 47 -16.83 5.65 -2.46
C VAL A 47 -15.79 4.63 -2.90
N LEU A 48 -15.93 4.04 -4.09
CA LEU A 48 -14.95 3.08 -4.62
C LEU A 48 -13.57 3.72 -4.79
N LEU A 49 -13.50 4.92 -5.36
CA LEU A 49 -12.24 5.66 -5.52
C LEU A 49 -11.62 6.02 -4.16
N LEU A 50 -12.45 6.48 -3.21
CA LEU A 50 -11.98 6.79 -1.86
C LEU A 50 -11.39 5.54 -1.19
N LEU A 51 -12.08 4.40 -1.24
CA LEU A 51 -11.59 3.15 -0.70
C LEU A 51 -10.29 2.71 -1.38
N ALA A 52 -10.23 2.76 -2.71
CA ALA A 52 -9.05 2.40 -3.48
C ALA A 52 -7.83 3.25 -3.08
N VAL A 53 -8.01 4.58 -2.95
CA VAL A 53 -6.95 5.50 -2.54
C VAL A 53 -6.53 5.25 -1.09
N VAL A 54 -7.47 5.09 -0.16
CA VAL A 54 -7.16 4.89 1.27
C VAL A 54 -6.44 3.57 1.49
N LEU A 55 -6.95 2.46 0.94
CA LEU A 55 -6.32 1.15 1.07
C LEU A 55 -4.96 1.12 0.35
N GLY A 56 -4.92 1.64 -0.88
CA GLY A 56 -3.68 1.71 -1.67
C GLY A 56 -2.59 2.50 -0.95
N ARG A 57 -2.90 3.69 -0.42
CA ARG A 57 -1.93 4.50 0.35
C ARG A 57 -1.46 3.79 1.60
N ARG A 58 -2.33 3.08 2.33
CA ARG A 58 -1.94 2.32 3.53
C ARG A 58 -0.95 1.20 3.20
N VAL A 59 -1.23 0.43 2.15
CA VAL A 59 -0.37 -0.68 1.74
C VAL A 59 0.98 -0.16 1.22
N VAL A 60 0.95 0.81 0.30
CA VAL A 60 2.17 1.39 -0.28
C VAL A 60 3.06 2.02 0.80
N SER A 61 2.46 2.72 1.78
CA SER A 61 3.24 3.32 2.87
C SER A 61 4.00 2.27 3.70
N LYS A 62 3.38 1.11 3.99
CA LYS A 62 4.04 0.03 4.73
C LYS A 62 5.14 -0.63 3.89
N LEU A 63 4.90 -0.83 2.59
CA LEU A 63 5.90 -1.36 1.66
C LEU A 63 7.11 -0.44 1.53
N LEU A 64 6.90 0.88 1.48
CA LEU A 64 7.99 1.85 1.43
C LEU A 64 8.84 1.84 2.70
N LEU A 65 8.23 1.67 3.89
CA LEU A 65 8.97 1.53 5.14
C LEU A 65 9.84 0.26 5.14
N LEU A 66 9.27 -0.87 4.70
CA LEU A 66 10.04 -2.10 4.59
C LEU A 66 11.17 -2.00 3.57
N ASN A 67 10.90 -1.38 2.41
CA ASN A 67 11.91 -1.16 1.37
C ASN A 67 13.03 -0.23 1.86
N ALA A 68 12.69 0.83 2.61
CA ALA A 68 13.68 1.71 3.22
C ALA A 68 14.55 0.95 4.22
N ALA A 69 13.96 0.11 5.08
CA ALA A 69 14.73 -0.71 6.02
C ALA A 69 15.67 -1.71 5.32
N LEU A 70 15.23 -2.31 4.21
CA LEU A 70 16.05 -3.20 3.40
C LEU A 70 17.18 -2.45 2.68
N ASN A 71 16.92 -1.24 2.17
CA ASN A 71 17.96 -0.41 1.57
C ASN A 71 18.98 0.06 2.61
N ASP A 72 18.55 0.43 3.82
CA ASP A 72 19.45 0.75 4.94
C ASP A 72 20.35 -0.44 5.29
N LEU A 73 19.79 -1.66 5.24
CA LEU A 73 20.54 -2.89 5.48
C LEU A 73 21.56 -3.21 4.36
N ALA A 74 21.22 -2.85 3.12
CA ALA A 74 22.04 -3.09 1.94
C ALA A 74 23.05 -1.97 1.63
N ALA A 75 22.90 -0.79 2.24
CA ALA A 75 23.80 0.34 2.08
C ALA A 75 25.17 0.09 2.75
N ASP A 76 26.20 0.85 2.35
CA ASP A 76 27.62 0.63 2.70
C ASP A 76 27.93 0.47 4.21
N GLU A 77 27.14 1.09 5.09
CA GLU A 77 27.31 0.94 6.55
C GLU A 77 26.63 -0.31 7.12
N GLY A 78 25.64 -0.86 6.41
CA GLY A 78 25.03 -2.16 6.65
C GLY A 78 24.72 -2.45 8.11
N ASP A 79 24.16 -1.48 8.84
CA ASP A 79 23.97 -1.58 10.28
C ASP A 79 22.94 -2.65 10.64
N LEU A 80 23.45 -3.87 10.84
CA LEU A 80 22.67 -5.04 11.21
C LEU A 80 22.05 -4.91 12.61
N THR A 81 22.32 -3.86 13.39
CA THR A 81 21.69 -3.65 14.71
C THR A 81 20.28 -3.08 14.59
N LYS A 82 19.95 -2.45 13.45
CA LYS A 82 18.60 -1.97 13.18
C LYS A 82 17.64 -3.13 12.94
N ARG A 83 16.37 -2.89 13.26
CA ARG A 83 15.24 -3.81 13.01
C ARG A 83 14.18 -3.06 12.24
N VAL A 84 13.42 -3.78 11.42
CA VAL A 84 12.30 -3.20 10.65
C VAL A 84 11.22 -2.68 11.59
N GLY A 85 10.95 -3.39 12.70
CA GLY A 85 10.11 -2.88 13.79
C GLY A 85 8.66 -2.58 13.39
N LEU A 86 8.17 -3.16 12.29
CA LEU A 86 6.84 -2.87 11.75
C LEU A 86 5.79 -3.70 12.48
N ASN A 87 5.04 -3.06 13.38
CA ASN A 87 3.92 -3.70 14.09
C ASN A 87 2.68 -3.77 13.18
N SER A 88 2.55 -4.89 12.47
CA SER A 88 1.42 -5.17 11.58
C SER A 88 0.98 -6.62 11.75
N LYS A 89 -0.33 -6.86 11.70
CA LYS A 89 -0.92 -8.21 11.82
C LYS A 89 -1.37 -8.78 10.46
N ASP A 90 -0.72 -8.30 9.40
CA ASP A 90 -0.94 -8.69 8.01
C ASP A 90 0.36 -9.31 7.45
N GLU A 91 0.31 -9.73 6.19
CA GLU A 91 1.41 -10.38 5.50
C GLU A 91 2.67 -9.50 5.44
N ILE A 92 2.51 -8.17 5.48
CA ILE A 92 3.64 -7.23 5.51
C ILE A 92 4.35 -7.29 6.88
N GLY A 93 3.59 -7.46 7.96
CA GLY A 93 4.14 -7.71 9.29
C GLY A 93 4.96 -9.00 9.36
N ASP A 94 4.44 -10.08 8.74
CA ASP A 94 5.17 -11.35 8.65
C ASP A 94 6.47 -11.21 7.85
N MET A 95 6.45 -10.42 6.77
CA MET A 95 7.64 -10.11 5.98
C MET A 95 8.68 -9.31 6.78
N ALA A 96 8.25 -8.29 7.53
CA ALA A 96 9.14 -7.54 8.41
C ALA A 96 9.78 -8.45 9.48
N ALA A 97 9.00 -9.32 10.11
CA ALA A 97 9.52 -10.29 11.08
C ALA A 97 10.48 -11.31 10.44
N ALA A 98 10.27 -11.69 9.18
CA ALA A 98 11.19 -12.54 8.45
C ALA A 98 12.54 -11.85 8.18
N VAL A 99 12.53 -10.56 7.84
CA VAL A 99 13.75 -9.74 7.68
C VAL A 99 14.50 -9.63 9.00
N ASP A 100 13.81 -9.31 10.09
CA ASP A 100 14.45 -9.22 11.42
C ASP A 100 15.13 -10.54 11.81
N ARG A 101 14.47 -11.68 11.61
CA ARG A 101 15.06 -13.01 11.85
C ARG A 101 16.24 -13.33 10.93
N PHE A 102 16.23 -12.82 9.70
CA PHE A 102 17.35 -12.98 8.79
C PHE A 102 18.56 -12.17 9.27
N VAL A 103 18.34 -10.94 9.71
CA VAL A 103 19.38 -10.08 10.30
C VAL A 103 19.97 -10.71 11.57
N ASP A 104 19.13 -11.25 12.47
CA ASP A 104 19.57 -11.96 13.68
C ASP A 104 20.53 -13.12 13.36
N LYS A 105 20.35 -13.79 12.22
CA LYS A 105 21.21 -14.89 11.76
C LYS A 105 22.47 -14.41 11.05
N LEU A 106 22.44 -13.26 10.37
CA LEU A 106 23.61 -12.69 9.70
C LEU A 106 24.62 -12.07 10.68
N GLN A 107 24.14 -11.41 11.73
CA GLN A 107 25.00 -10.78 12.74
C GLN A 107 26.13 -11.69 13.27
N PRO A 108 25.87 -12.92 13.74
CA PRO A 108 26.93 -13.79 14.25
C PRO A 108 27.92 -14.21 13.16
N ILE A 109 27.45 -14.43 11.93
CA ILE A 109 28.30 -14.82 10.79
C ILE A 109 29.30 -13.70 10.46
N VAL A 110 28.83 -12.45 10.41
CA VAL A 110 29.68 -11.29 10.15
C VAL A 110 30.69 -11.07 11.30
N ARG A 111 30.26 -11.27 12.56
CA ARG A 111 31.16 -11.21 13.71
C ARG A 111 32.25 -12.26 13.64
N GLU A 112 31.90 -13.51 13.34
CA GLU A 112 32.87 -14.60 13.20
C GLU A 112 33.88 -14.32 12.07
N ALA A 113 33.42 -13.81 10.93
CA ALA A 113 34.30 -13.41 9.84
C ALA A 113 35.29 -12.31 10.26
N GLY A 114 34.82 -11.33 11.05
CA GLY A 114 35.66 -10.29 11.63
C GLY A 114 36.71 -10.84 12.61
N ASP A 115 36.29 -11.74 13.50
CA ASP A 115 37.19 -12.41 14.46
C ASP A 115 38.28 -13.23 13.74
N VAL A 116 37.91 -13.95 12.69
CA VAL A 116 38.85 -14.71 11.85
C VAL A 116 39.84 -13.76 11.18
N ALA A 117 39.37 -12.68 10.56
CA ALA A 117 40.23 -11.69 9.92
C ALA A 117 41.23 -11.06 10.91
N GLN A 118 40.78 -10.73 12.13
CA GLN A 118 41.64 -10.20 13.17
C GLN A 118 42.71 -11.20 13.61
N ARG A 119 42.33 -12.48 13.82
CA ARG A 119 43.29 -13.55 14.18
C ARG A 119 44.35 -13.72 13.11
N THR A 120 43.95 -13.78 11.84
CA THR A 120 44.88 -13.87 10.70
C THR A 120 45.82 -12.66 10.65
N GLY A 121 45.31 -11.44 10.89
CA GLY A 121 46.15 -10.24 10.95
C GLY A 121 47.21 -10.29 12.06
N VAL A 122 46.82 -10.75 13.26
CA VAL A 122 47.77 -10.95 14.38
C VAL A 122 48.81 -12.00 14.03
N GLU A 123 48.41 -13.13 13.45
CA GLU A 123 49.32 -14.21 13.07
C GLU A 123 50.34 -13.76 12.01
N ILE A 124 49.91 -13.00 11.00
CA ILE A 124 50.79 -12.39 10.00
C ILE A 124 51.81 -11.46 10.69
N GLY A 125 51.37 -10.60 11.61
CA GLY A 125 52.26 -9.70 12.34
C GLY A 125 53.30 -10.45 13.18
N VAL A 126 52.90 -11.54 13.85
CA VAL A 126 53.82 -12.42 14.58
C VAL A 126 54.82 -13.09 13.62
N MET A 127 54.38 -13.54 12.44
CA MET A 127 55.27 -14.15 11.44
C MET A 127 56.28 -13.15 10.88
N THR A 128 55.90 -11.90 10.63
CA THR A 128 56.82 -10.83 10.21
C THR A 128 57.88 -10.56 11.27
N MET A 129 57.49 -10.49 12.56
CA MET A 129 58.44 -10.32 13.66
C MET A 129 59.41 -11.50 13.79
N ARG A 130 58.92 -12.74 13.64
CA ARG A 130 59.76 -13.95 13.66
C ARG A 130 60.77 -13.95 12.51
N ASN A 131 60.36 -13.58 11.30
CA ASN A 131 61.27 -13.49 10.15
C ASN A 131 62.33 -12.41 10.35
N ALA A 132 61.97 -11.22 10.83
CA ALA A 132 62.94 -10.15 11.12
C ALA A 132 63.98 -10.55 12.17
N GLY A 133 63.57 -11.29 13.21
CA GLY A 133 64.49 -11.82 14.22
C GLY A 133 65.44 -12.89 13.66
N ALA A 134 64.94 -13.76 12.77
CA ALA A 134 65.77 -14.76 12.09
C ALA A 134 66.82 -14.12 11.17
N ASP A 135 66.44 -13.10 10.40
CA ASP A 135 67.37 -12.36 9.53
C ASP A 135 68.46 -11.65 10.32
N ALA A 136 68.12 -11.06 11.48
CA ALA A 136 69.10 -10.43 12.35
C ALA A 136 70.08 -11.43 12.97
N ALA A 137 69.61 -12.63 13.33
CA ALA A 137 70.46 -13.69 13.87
C ALA A 137 71.40 -14.28 12.80
N ALA A 138 71.01 -14.28 11.53
CA ALA A 138 71.83 -14.77 10.42
C ALA A 138 72.98 -13.81 10.02
N GLN A 139 72.95 -12.56 10.48
CA GLN A 139 73.99 -11.55 10.20
C GLN A 139 75.10 -11.47 11.27
N LEU A 140 75.01 -12.27 12.34
CA LEU A 140 76.01 -12.41 13.40
C LEU A 140 76.87 -13.66 13.19
#